data_AF-A0A4U0WG09-F1
#
_entry.id   AF-A0A4U0WG09-F1
#
_cell.length_a   1.000
_cell.length_b   1.000
_cell.length_c   1.000
_cell.angle_alpha   90.00
_cell.angle_beta   90.00
_cell.angle_gamma   90.00
#
_symmetry.space_group_name_H-M   'P 1'
#
loop_
_entity.id
_entity.type
_entity.pdbx_description
1 polymer ?
#
loop_
_entity_poly.entity_id
_entity_poly.type
_entity_poly.pdbx_seq_one_letter_code
_entity_poly.pdbx_strand_id
1 'polypeptide(L)'
;MTETISHIVLFKYRPSITWADFESHFETFMALRTRCVHPTTGKPLMLSMKAGKNRSWEPFSKGMTHGFVLDFANQEDLDYYLTRDPGHLAFSKAAGPLIEDSVVVDIRDGILFGPAAPRPLAANEYKGSCHCGQMEWTAKLDTAEHVLCHCDTCKRLGGGPYSCNQIIPKEDLRIFRGVPKVYVYTGASGKNVNCYYCGNCTSHVYHHQDAMPDKVIVRTLLLDGGDAMPATGEIFAEGRLGWVRDLQDGLKGQPNGTM
;
A
#
# COMPACT_ATOMS: atom_id res chain seq x y z
N MET A 1 -28.53 -1.80 17.82
CA MET A 1 -28.74 -1.26 16.46
C MET A 1 -27.56 -1.74 15.64
N THR A 2 -27.80 -2.29 14.44
CA THR A 2 -26.70 -2.69 13.55
C THR A 2 -25.91 -1.45 13.17
N GLU A 3 -24.61 -1.47 13.42
CA GLU A 3 -23.72 -0.32 13.28
C GLU A 3 -23.36 -0.13 11.79
N THR A 4 -24.26 0.51 11.05
CA THR A 4 -24.09 0.80 9.62
C THR A 4 -22.87 1.68 9.40
N ILE A 5 -22.14 1.39 8.32
CA ILE A 5 -20.98 2.17 7.89
C ILE A 5 -21.35 2.94 6.62
N SER A 6 -21.17 4.25 6.62
CA SER A 6 -21.29 5.08 5.42
C SER A 6 -19.92 5.27 4.80
N HIS A 7 -19.71 4.68 3.63
CA HIS A 7 -18.56 4.89 2.77
C HIS A 7 -18.83 6.09 1.86
N ILE A 8 -18.12 7.19 2.10
CA ILE A 8 -18.28 8.46 1.41
C ILE A 8 -17.09 8.68 0.48
N VAL A 9 -17.38 8.88 -0.80
CA VAL A 9 -16.37 9.16 -1.81
C VAL A 9 -16.70 10.48 -2.49
N LEU A 10 -15.70 11.36 -2.58
CA LEU A 10 -15.77 12.61 -3.32
C LEU A 10 -14.78 12.55 -4.47
N PHE A 11 -15.21 12.95 -5.67
CA PHE A 11 -14.35 13.01 -6.85
C PHE A 11 -14.21 14.43 -7.37
N LYS A 12 -12.96 14.77 -7.72
CA LYS A 12 -12.61 15.83 -8.65
C LYS A 12 -12.27 15.17 -9.98
N TYR A 13 -13.12 15.35 -10.98
CA TYR A 13 -12.87 14.86 -12.34
C TYR A 13 -11.88 15.76 -13.08
N ARG A 14 -11.10 15.15 -13.99
CA ARG A 14 -10.19 15.90 -14.85
C ARG A 14 -10.95 16.85 -15.76
N PRO A 15 -10.40 18.03 -16.10
CA PRO A 15 -11.01 18.95 -17.05
C PRO A 15 -11.20 18.37 -18.45
N SER A 16 -10.43 17.34 -18.80
CA SER A 16 -10.45 16.68 -20.12
C SER A 16 -11.55 15.63 -20.28
N ILE A 17 -12.32 15.31 -19.23
CA ILE A 17 -13.39 14.31 -19.31
C ILE A 17 -14.49 14.79 -20.27
N THR A 18 -14.92 13.94 -21.20
CA THR A 18 -16.06 14.26 -22.06
C THR A 18 -17.37 13.99 -21.35
N TRP A 19 -18.45 14.57 -21.86
CA TRP A 19 -19.80 14.26 -21.35
C TRP A 19 -20.14 12.77 -21.49
N ALA A 20 -19.76 12.14 -22.59
CA ALA A 20 -20.01 10.70 -22.82
C ALA A 20 -19.22 9.82 -21.83
N ASP A 21 -17.95 10.16 -21.55
CA ASP A 21 -17.15 9.46 -20.53
C ASP A 21 -17.82 9.58 -19.16
N PHE A 22 -18.30 10.78 -18.82
CA PHE A 22 -18.97 11.04 -17.54
C PHE A 22 -20.27 10.26 -17.41
N GLU A 23 -21.11 10.25 -18.44
CA GLU A 23 -22.39 9.52 -18.46
C GLU A 23 -22.16 8.01 -18.30
N SER A 24 -21.27 7.43 -19.12
CA SER A 24 -20.93 6.00 -19.03
C SER A 24 -20.31 5.61 -17.68
N HIS A 25 -19.44 6.46 -17.13
CA HIS A 25 -18.86 6.27 -15.82
C HIS A 25 -19.92 6.31 -14.71
N PHE A 26 -20.84 7.28 -14.75
CA PHE A 26 -21.91 7.42 -13.77
C PHE A 26 -22.92 6.26 -13.84
N GLU A 27 -23.30 5.82 -15.05
CA GLU A 27 -24.13 4.63 -15.23
C GLU A 27 -23.47 3.38 -14.63
N THR A 28 -22.16 3.21 -14.87
CA THR A 28 -21.40 2.10 -14.30
C THR A 28 -21.38 2.16 -12.77
N PHE A 29 -21.16 3.35 -12.20
CA PHE A 29 -21.21 3.56 -10.75
C PHE A 29 -22.60 3.20 -10.20
N MET A 30 -23.67 3.70 -10.82
CA MET A 30 -25.04 3.45 -10.36
C MET A 30 -25.41 1.95 -10.44
N ALA A 31 -24.83 1.21 -11.39
CA ALA A 31 -25.00 -0.22 -11.52
C ALA A 31 -24.30 -1.03 -10.40
N LEU A 32 -23.34 -0.46 -9.66
CA LEU A 32 -22.66 -1.17 -8.57
C LEU A 32 -23.64 -1.63 -7.49
N ARG A 33 -24.70 -0.84 -7.23
CA ARG A 33 -25.74 -1.17 -6.24
C ARG A 33 -26.34 -2.58 -6.41
N THR A 34 -26.43 -3.05 -7.64
CA THR A 34 -27.01 -4.37 -7.96
C THR A 34 -25.95 -5.38 -8.40
N ARG A 35 -24.81 -4.94 -8.93
CA ARG A 35 -23.72 -5.81 -9.39
C ARG A 35 -22.82 -6.32 -8.27
N CYS A 36 -22.61 -5.53 -7.24
CA CYS A 36 -21.77 -5.89 -6.10
C CYS A 36 -22.61 -6.66 -5.08
N VAL A 37 -22.46 -7.97 -5.08
CA VAL A 37 -23.25 -8.89 -4.25
C VAL A 37 -22.35 -9.74 -3.35
N HIS A 38 -22.86 -10.10 -2.19
CA HIS A 38 -22.16 -10.93 -1.23
C HIS A 38 -21.93 -12.33 -1.82
N PRO A 39 -20.69 -12.88 -1.76
CA PRO A 39 -20.31 -14.09 -2.50
C PRO A 39 -21.11 -15.33 -2.08
N THR A 40 -21.49 -15.42 -0.80
CA THR A 40 -22.21 -16.59 -0.25
C THR A 40 -23.72 -16.45 -0.26
N THR A 41 -24.26 -15.22 -0.19
CA THR A 41 -25.71 -15.01 -0.03
C THR A 41 -26.37 -14.48 -1.30
N GLY A 42 -25.59 -13.95 -2.25
CA GLY A 42 -26.09 -13.31 -3.47
C GLY A 42 -26.86 -12.01 -3.25
N LYS A 43 -26.94 -11.51 -2.00
CA LYS A 43 -27.60 -10.25 -1.68
C LYS A 43 -26.70 -9.06 -2.01
N PRO A 44 -27.25 -7.89 -2.35
CA PRO A 44 -26.47 -6.67 -2.51
C PRO A 44 -25.62 -6.36 -1.28
N LEU A 45 -24.35 -5.99 -1.48
CA LEU A 45 -23.44 -5.58 -0.40
C LEU A 45 -23.85 -4.24 0.21
N MET A 46 -24.36 -3.33 -0.62
CA MET A 46 -24.82 -2.00 -0.21
C MET A 46 -26.28 -2.04 0.23
N LEU A 47 -26.56 -1.49 1.42
CA LEU A 47 -27.91 -1.23 1.90
C LEU A 47 -28.56 -0.07 1.14
N SER A 48 -27.76 0.95 0.85
CA SER A 48 -28.22 2.23 0.30
C SER A 48 -27.10 2.88 -0.51
N MET A 49 -27.47 3.70 -1.49
CA MET A 49 -26.52 4.46 -2.31
C MET A 49 -27.15 5.79 -2.73
N LYS A 50 -26.40 6.88 -2.54
CA LYS A 50 -26.71 8.23 -3.00
C LYS A 50 -25.54 8.75 -3.83
N ALA A 51 -25.85 9.51 -4.88
CA ALA A 51 -24.85 10.09 -5.76
C ALA A 51 -25.33 11.45 -6.25
N GLY A 52 -24.42 12.42 -6.43
CA GLY A 52 -24.81 13.70 -6.97
C GLY A 52 -23.66 14.68 -7.18
N LYS A 53 -23.96 15.73 -7.96
CA LYS A 53 -23.07 16.88 -8.15
C LYS A 53 -23.09 17.79 -6.93
N ASN A 54 -21.92 18.29 -6.54
CA ASN A 54 -21.79 19.31 -5.51
C ASN A 54 -22.60 20.55 -5.91
N ARG A 55 -23.51 20.96 -5.02
CA ARG A 55 -24.30 22.20 -5.13
C ARG A 55 -24.04 23.15 -3.97
N SER A 56 -23.10 22.84 -3.09
CA SER A 56 -22.70 23.79 -2.06
C SER A 56 -22.06 25.00 -2.73
N TRP A 57 -22.53 26.18 -2.35
CA TRP A 57 -21.99 27.46 -2.77
C TRP A 57 -20.76 27.87 -1.95
N GLU A 58 -20.47 27.15 -0.86
CA GLU A 58 -19.35 27.43 0.00
C GLU A 58 -18.01 27.06 -0.66
N PRO A 59 -16.92 27.80 -0.37
CA PRO A 59 -15.63 27.64 -1.06
C PRO A 59 -14.79 26.45 -0.54
N PHE A 60 -15.35 25.57 0.29
CA PHE A 60 -14.61 24.54 1.01
C PHE A 60 -14.61 23.16 0.34
N SER A 61 -15.09 23.05 -0.90
CA SER A 61 -15.16 21.78 -1.64
C SER A 61 -13.79 21.20 -2.00
N LYS A 62 -12.71 21.99 -1.90
CA LYS A 62 -11.36 21.63 -2.37
C LYS A 62 -11.35 21.17 -3.84
N GLY A 63 -12.29 21.70 -4.64
CA GLY A 63 -12.45 21.34 -6.05
C GLY A 63 -13.20 20.03 -6.31
N MET A 64 -13.66 19.31 -5.27
CA MET A 64 -14.50 18.13 -5.44
C MET A 64 -15.83 18.52 -6.06
N THR A 65 -16.22 17.83 -7.14
CA THR A 65 -17.40 18.18 -7.95
C THR A 65 -18.55 17.22 -7.77
N HIS A 66 -18.30 15.98 -7.33
CA HIS A 66 -19.32 14.96 -7.14
C HIS A 66 -19.07 14.20 -5.83
N GLY A 67 -20.15 13.77 -5.20
CA GLY A 67 -20.14 13.00 -3.97
C GLY A 67 -21.02 11.77 -4.06
N PHE A 68 -20.57 10.71 -3.42
CA PHE A 68 -21.19 9.40 -3.39
C PHE A 68 -21.22 8.90 -1.95
N VAL A 69 -22.35 8.37 -1.52
CA VAL A 69 -22.54 7.82 -0.16
C VAL A 69 -23.13 6.44 -0.29
N LEU A 70 -22.40 5.43 0.17
CA LEU A 70 -22.79 4.03 0.14
C LEU A 70 -22.89 3.52 1.57
N ASP A 71 -23.99 2.89 1.94
CA ASP A 71 -24.18 2.36 3.28
C ASP A 71 -24.00 0.84 3.30
N PHE A 72 -23.19 0.33 4.24
CA PHE A 72 -22.89 -1.10 4.42
C PHE A 72 -23.35 -1.57 5.80
N ALA A 73 -23.76 -2.84 5.90
CA ALA A 73 -24.29 -3.40 7.14
C ALA A 73 -23.23 -3.58 8.22
N ASN A 74 -21.97 -3.84 7.84
CA ASN A 74 -20.85 -4.12 8.71
C ASN A 74 -19.50 -3.92 7.98
N GLN A 75 -18.39 -4.02 8.72
CA GLN A 75 -17.03 -3.82 8.19
C GLN A 75 -16.61 -4.91 7.20
N GLU A 76 -17.03 -6.17 7.41
CA GLU A 76 -16.64 -7.29 6.56
C GLU A 76 -17.19 -7.12 5.13
N ASP A 77 -18.43 -6.66 5.00
CA ASP A 77 -19.05 -6.35 3.71
C ASP A 77 -18.34 -5.21 2.99
N LEU A 78 -18.01 -4.13 3.71
CA LEU A 78 -17.25 -3.00 3.17
C LEU A 78 -15.84 -3.42 2.74
N ASP A 79 -15.15 -4.19 3.58
CA ASP A 79 -13.81 -4.69 3.32
C ASP A 79 -13.78 -5.60 2.09
N TYR A 80 -14.75 -6.51 1.97
CA TYR A 80 -14.92 -7.35 0.78
C TYR A 80 -15.19 -6.49 -0.46
N TYR A 81 -16.12 -5.53 -0.39
CA TYR A 81 -16.41 -4.60 -1.48
C TYR A 81 -15.14 -3.87 -1.96
N LEU A 82 -14.35 -3.32 -1.03
CA LEU A 82 -13.17 -2.53 -1.36
C LEU A 82 -12.00 -3.36 -1.89
N THR A 83 -11.84 -4.61 -1.43
CA THR A 83 -10.61 -5.38 -1.68
C THR A 83 -10.78 -6.59 -2.59
N ARG A 84 -11.98 -7.16 -2.71
CA ARG A 84 -12.23 -8.46 -3.34
C ARG A 84 -13.36 -8.46 -4.35
N ASP A 85 -14.34 -7.56 -4.25
CA ASP A 85 -15.46 -7.52 -5.18
C ASP A 85 -14.98 -7.16 -6.61
N PRO A 86 -15.20 -8.04 -7.60
CA PRO A 86 -14.69 -7.82 -8.95
C PRO A 86 -15.35 -6.62 -9.65
N GLY A 87 -16.60 -6.32 -9.31
CA GLY A 87 -17.33 -5.18 -9.88
C GLY A 87 -16.74 -3.85 -9.43
N HIS A 88 -16.51 -3.70 -8.13
CA HIS A 88 -15.88 -2.51 -7.57
C HIS A 88 -14.43 -2.36 -8.03
N LEU A 89 -13.62 -3.42 -8.01
CA LEU A 89 -12.22 -3.37 -8.45
C LEU A 89 -12.10 -2.97 -9.93
N ALA A 90 -12.97 -3.51 -10.79
CA ALA A 90 -13.03 -3.13 -12.20
C ALA A 90 -13.43 -1.65 -12.38
N PHE A 91 -14.45 -1.19 -11.63
CA PHE A 91 -14.86 0.21 -11.63
C PHE A 91 -13.72 1.14 -11.19
N SER A 92 -13.08 0.85 -10.06
CA SER A 92 -11.98 1.66 -9.50
C SER A 92 -10.83 1.81 -10.51
N LYS A 93 -10.46 0.70 -11.18
CA LYS A 93 -9.44 0.71 -12.24
C LYS A 93 -9.87 1.57 -13.44
N ALA A 94 -11.11 1.44 -13.90
CA ALA A 94 -11.63 2.19 -15.03
C ALA A 94 -11.83 3.69 -14.72
N ALA A 95 -12.06 4.04 -13.45
CA ALA A 95 -12.25 5.41 -13.00
C ALA A 95 -10.94 6.21 -12.94
N GLY A 96 -9.79 5.56 -12.72
CA GLY A 96 -8.49 6.20 -12.52
C GLY A 96 -8.10 7.24 -13.58
N PRO A 97 -8.24 6.97 -14.89
CA PRO A 97 -7.95 7.94 -15.95
C PRO A 97 -8.86 9.18 -15.92
N LEU A 98 -10.07 9.08 -15.35
CA LEU A 98 -11.10 10.14 -15.34
C LEU A 98 -10.97 11.07 -14.14
N ILE A 99 -10.41 10.56 -13.03
CA ILE A 99 -10.32 11.26 -11.75
C ILE A 99 -8.99 12.02 -11.64
N GLU A 100 -9.07 13.30 -11.29
CA GLU A 100 -7.93 14.14 -10.95
C GLU A 100 -7.52 13.94 -9.49
N ASP A 101 -8.49 13.93 -8.58
CA ASP A 101 -8.28 13.76 -7.14
C ASP A 101 -9.52 13.15 -6.47
N SER A 102 -9.33 12.53 -5.29
CA SER A 102 -10.42 11.92 -4.54
C SER A 102 -10.25 12.05 -3.03
N VAL A 103 -11.38 12.10 -2.32
CA VAL A 103 -11.44 12.00 -0.86
C VAL A 103 -12.35 10.85 -0.49
N VAL A 104 -11.88 9.98 0.39
CA VAL A 104 -12.62 8.81 0.87
C VAL A 104 -12.71 8.88 2.39
N VAL A 105 -13.91 8.73 2.93
CA VAL A 105 -14.17 8.77 4.38
C VAL A 105 -15.20 7.71 4.73
N ASP A 106 -14.86 6.85 5.68
CA ASP A 106 -15.79 5.89 6.28
C ASP A 106 -16.22 6.40 7.65
N ILE A 107 -17.53 6.49 7.87
CA ILE A 107 -18.09 6.93 9.15
C ILE A 107 -19.09 5.92 9.70
N ARG A 108 -19.16 5.82 11.02
CA ARG A 108 -20.21 5.13 11.76
C ARG A 108 -20.95 6.17 12.57
N ASP A 109 -22.28 6.22 12.43
CA ASP A 109 -23.09 7.22 13.09
C ASP A 109 -22.89 7.16 14.62
N GLY A 110 -22.64 8.32 15.24
CA GLY A 110 -22.37 8.44 16.67
C GLY A 110 -20.97 8.05 17.15
N ILE A 111 -20.07 7.52 16.30
CA ILE A 111 -18.69 7.20 16.70
C ILE A 111 -17.77 8.36 16.33
N LEU A 112 -17.28 9.06 17.35
CA LEU A 112 -16.40 10.24 17.19
C LEU A 112 -14.94 9.99 17.60
N PHE A 113 -14.67 8.90 18.32
CA PHE A 113 -13.35 8.58 18.87
C PHE A 113 -13.02 7.11 18.64
N GLY A 114 -11.74 6.82 18.44
CA GLY A 114 -11.23 5.47 18.26
C GLY A 114 -9.97 5.44 17.39
N PRO A 115 -9.29 4.28 17.31
CA PRO A 115 -8.22 4.09 16.33
C PRO A 115 -8.79 4.12 14.90
N ALA A 116 -7.92 4.40 13.93
CA ALA A 116 -8.27 4.26 12.53
C ALA A 116 -8.62 2.79 12.21
N ALA A 117 -9.55 2.57 11.28
CA ALA A 117 -9.87 1.23 10.81
C ALA A 117 -8.62 0.56 10.20
N PRO A 118 -8.26 -0.67 10.60
CA PRO A 118 -7.17 -1.38 9.96
C PRO A 118 -7.56 -1.76 8.54
N ARG A 119 -6.63 -1.62 7.59
CA ARG A 119 -6.83 -2.11 6.23
C ARG A 119 -6.80 -3.65 6.24
N PRO A 120 -7.79 -4.34 5.65
CA PRO A 120 -7.70 -5.77 5.41
C PRO A 120 -6.57 -6.05 4.41
N LEU A 121 -5.67 -6.96 4.76
CA LEU A 121 -4.59 -7.40 3.87
C LEU A 121 -5.10 -8.51 2.94
N ALA A 122 -4.79 -8.39 1.66
CA ALA A 122 -5.02 -9.48 0.72
C ALA A 122 -4.09 -10.67 1.03
N ALA A 123 -4.38 -11.83 0.46
CA ALA A 123 -3.49 -13.00 0.57
C ALA A 123 -2.07 -12.63 0.09
N ASN A 124 -1.09 -12.94 0.92
CA ASN A 124 0.33 -12.62 0.73
C ASN A 124 0.65 -11.11 0.59
N GLU A 125 -0.24 -10.23 1.04
CA GLU A 125 0.04 -8.80 1.20
C GLU A 125 0.51 -8.53 2.63
N TYR A 126 1.63 -7.83 2.76
CA TYR A 126 2.26 -7.48 4.03
C TYR A 126 2.19 -5.97 4.23
N LYS A 127 1.71 -5.55 5.40
CA LYS A 127 1.83 -4.15 5.83
C LYS A 127 3.29 -3.85 6.14
N GLY A 128 3.75 -2.65 5.83
CA GLY A 128 5.03 -2.14 6.28
C GLY A 128 4.95 -0.72 6.79
N SER A 129 5.90 -0.37 7.64
CA SER A 129 6.06 0.98 8.14
C SER A 129 7.52 1.34 8.35
N CYS A 130 7.87 2.61 8.18
CA CYS A 130 9.19 3.09 8.55
C CYS A 130 9.32 3.16 10.08
N HIS A 131 10.55 3.24 10.61
CA HIS A 131 10.78 3.25 12.06
C HIS A 131 9.95 4.31 12.83
N CYS A 132 9.76 5.52 12.26
CA CYS A 132 8.98 6.58 12.90
C CYS A 132 7.47 6.56 12.59
N GLY A 133 6.98 5.60 11.82
CA GLY A 133 5.57 5.46 11.45
C GLY A 133 5.00 6.54 10.52
N GLN A 134 5.81 7.49 10.02
CA GLN A 134 5.34 8.53 9.09
C GLN A 134 5.06 8.00 7.67
N MET A 135 5.66 6.87 7.33
CA MET A 135 5.42 6.16 6.09
C MET A 135 4.79 4.80 6.38
N GLU A 136 3.75 4.47 5.62
CA GLU A 136 3.08 3.18 5.64
C GLU A 136 2.78 2.73 4.21
N TRP A 137 2.97 1.45 3.94
CA TRP A 137 2.79 0.84 2.64
C TRP A 137 2.31 -0.61 2.78
N THR A 138 1.83 -1.17 1.67
CA THR A 138 1.66 -2.62 1.53
C THR A 138 2.57 -3.14 0.42
N ALA A 139 3.07 -4.35 0.60
CA ALA A 139 3.85 -5.08 -0.39
C ALA A 139 3.28 -6.49 -0.54
N LYS A 140 2.93 -6.91 -1.74
CA LYS A 140 2.57 -8.30 -2.03
C LYS A 140 3.84 -9.08 -2.33
N LEU A 141 4.04 -10.20 -1.62
CA LEU A 141 5.18 -11.08 -1.80
C LEU A 141 4.69 -12.45 -2.27
N ASP A 142 5.32 -13.06 -3.28
CA ASP A 142 4.97 -14.44 -3.66
C ASP A 142 5.41 -15.44 -2.58
N THR A 143 6.50 -15.15 -1.89
CA THR A 143 7.02 -15.91 -0.76
C THR A 143 7.58 -14.96 0.30
N ALA A 144 7.24 -15.20 1.56
CA ALA A 144 7.65 -14.38 2.69
C ALA A 144 9.05 -14.75 3.16
N GLU A 145 10.06 -14.23 2.48
CA GLU A 145 11.46 -14.57 2.71
C GLU A 145 12.38 -13.38 2.44
N HIS A 146 13.65 -13.50 2.82
CA HIS A 146 14.67 -12.50 2.56
C HIS A 146 15.66 -12.95 1.48
N VAL A 147 15.89 -12.06 0.51
CA VAL A 147 17.09 -12.06 -0.33
C VAL A 147 18.10 -11.09 0.28
N LEU A 148 19.19 -11.63 0.81
CA LEU A 148 20.25 -10.82 1.44
C LEU A 148 21.14 -10.19 0.37
N CYS A 149 21.37 -8.88 0.46
CA CYS A 149 22.32 -8.20 -0.40
C CYS A 149 23.53 -7.72 0.40
N HIS A 150 24.71 -8.20 0.02
CA HIS A 150 25.98 -7.95 0.70
C HIS A 150 26.85 -6.89 0.02
N CYS A 151 26.37 -6.19 -1.02
CA CYS A 151 27.17 -5.15 -1.65
C CYS A 151 27.47 -3.99 -0.68
N ASP A 152 28.59 -3.30 -0.88
CA ASP A 152 29.03 -2.21 0.00
C ASP A 152 28.01 -1.09 0.13
N THR A 153 27.28 -0.78 -0.95
CA THR A 153 26.22 0.24 -0.92
C THR A 153 25.08 -0.18 0.01
N CYS A 154 24.64 -1.44 -0.05
CA CYS A 154 23.59 -1.94 0.85
C CYS A 154 24.04 -1.95 2.32
N LYS A 155 25.31 -2.30 2.59
CA LYS A 155 25.88 -2.22 3.94
C LYS A 155 25.92 -0.78 4.46
N ARG A 156 26.40 0.16 3.64
CA ARG A 156 26.52 1.58 4.01
C ARG A 156 25.17 2.28 4.17
N LEU A 157 24.21 2.03 3.28
CA LEU A 157 22.87 2.60 3.37
C LEU A 157 22.03 1.97 4.48
N GLY A 158 22.17 0.66 4.70
CA GLY A 158 21.41 -0.07 5.71
C GLY A 158 22.00 -0.01 7.12
N GLY A 159 23.28 0.37 7.27
CA GLY A 159 23.98 0.37 8.56
C GLY A 159 24.22 -1.03 9.14
N GLY A 160 24.13 -2.08 8.32
CA GLY A 160 24.21 -3.48 8.74
C GLY A 160 25.13 -4.34 7.84
N PRO A 161 25.35 -5.61 8.20
CA PRO A 161 26.21 -6.53 7.45
C PRO A 161 25.68 -6.87 6.05
N TYR A 162 24.39 -6.66 5.84
CA TYR A 162 23.66 -6.83 4.59
C TYR A 162 22.31 -6.11 4.72
N SER A 163 21.54 -6.19 3.66
CA SER A 163 20.13 -5.75 3.68
C SER A 163 19.20 -6.90 3.30
N CYS A 164 18.00 -6.92 3.87
CA CYS A 164 16.97 -7.91 3.59
C CYS A 164 15.99 -7.37 2.54
N ASN A 165 15.82 -8.10 1.44
CA ASN A 165 15.11 -7.61 0.27
C ASN A 165 14.14 -8.63 -0.33
N GLN A 166 13.18 -8.13 -1.09
CA GLN A 166 12.44 -8.90 -2.09
C GLN A 166 12.30 -8.11 -3.38
N ILE A 167 12.35 -8.79 -4.52
CA ILE A 167 12.14 -8.17 -5.83
C ILE A 167 10.71 -8.48 -6.27
N ILE A 168 9.87 -7.45 -6.36
CA ILE A 168 8.45 -7.61 -6.69
C ILE A 168 8.06 -6.71 -7.88
N PRO A 169 6.97 -7.02 -8.60
CA PRO A 169 6.38 -6.10 -9.57
C PRO A 169 6.08 -4.73 -8.95
N LYS A 170 6.22 -3.64 -9.71
CA LYS A 170 5.99 -2.30 -9.19
C LYS A 170 4.55 -2.10 -8.68
N GLU A 171 3.57 -2.72 -9.34
CA GLU A 171 2.16 -2.69 -9.00
C GLU A 171 1.81 -3.38 -7.66
N ASP A 172 2.72 -4.23 -7.16
CA ASP A 172 2.58 -4.97 -5.91
C ASP A 172 3.10 -4.18 -4.69
N LEU A 173 3.68 -2.99 -4.90
CA LEU A 173 4.02 -2.04 -3.83
C LEU A 173 3.07 -0.84 -3.86
N ARG A 174 2.43 -0.54 -2.73
CA ARG A 174 1.52 0.61 -2.61
C ARG A 174 1.83 1.42 -1.37
N ILE A 175 2.25 2.68 -1.55
CA ILE A 175 2.45 3.64 -0.46
C ILE A 175 1.15 4.40 -0.26
N PHE A 176 0.58 4.34 0.95
CA PHE A 176 -0.68 5.00 1.25
C PHE A 176 -0.53 6.11 2.30
N ARG A 177 0.60 6.15 3.01
CA ARG A 177 0.94 7.24 3.93
C ARG A 177 2.38 7.67 3.72
N GLY A 178 2.57 8.99 3.67
CA GLY A 178 3.88 9.63 3.51
C GLY A 178 4.38 9.65 2.06
N VAL A 179 5.31 10.57 1.78
CA VAL A 179 5.98 10.67 0.48
C VAL A 179 7.46 10.38 0.68
N PRO A 180 8.02 9.34 0.05
CA PRO A 180 9.45 9.06 0.17
C PRO A 180 10.28 10.19 -0.42
N LYS A 181 11.43 10.47 0.22
CA LYS A 181 12.52 11.18 -0.45
C LYS A 181 13.29 10.20 -1.33
N VAL A 182 13.98 10.72 -2.35
CA VAL A 182 14.74 9.92 -3.31
C VAL A 182 16.21 10.29 -3.26
N TYR A 183 17.07 9.28 -3.20
CA TYR A 183 18.51 9.41 -3.39
C TYR A 183 18.91 8.53 -4.58
N VAL A 184 19.72 9.06 -5.50
CA VAL A 184 20.07 8.39 -6.74
C VAL A 184 21.58 8.17 -6.81
N TYR A 185 22.00 6.96 -7.18
CA TYR A 185 23.40 6.64 -7.45
C TYR A 185 23.52 5.69 -8.65
N THR A 186 24.72 5.56 -9.20
CA THR A 186 25.00 4.63 -10.31
C THR A 186 25.31 3.24 -9.78
N GLY A 187 24.49 2.25 -10.15
CA GLY A 187 24.67 0.85 -9.76
C GLY A 187 25.75 0.12 -10.55
N ALA A 188 26.03 -1.13 -10.17
CA ALA A 188 27.01 -2.00 -10.86
C ALA A 188 26.64 -2.28 -12.33
N SER A 189 25.37 -2.11 -12.71
CA SER A 189 24.89 -2.19 -14.09
C SER A 189 25.23 -0.96 -14.94
N GLY A 190 25.84 0.08 -14.36
CA GLY A 190 26.07 1.37 -15.01
C GLY A 190 24.81 2.25 -15.12
N LYS A 191 23.64 1.76 -14.66
CA LYS A 191 22.37 2.50 -14.67
C LYS A 191 22.04 3.06 -13.29
N ASN A 192 21.08 3.97 -13.22
CA ASN A 192 20.67 4.56 -11.94
C ASN A 192 19.97 3.54 -11.04
N VAL A 193 20.21 3.70 -9.74
CA VAL A 193 19.46 3.10 -8.65
C VAL A 193 18.83 4.23 -7.86
N ASN A 194 17.50 4.24 -7.82
CA ASN A 194 16.67 5.21 -7.13
C ASN A 194 16.28 4.62 -5.77
N CYS A 195 16.83 5.15 -4.68
CA CYS A 195 16.56 4.73 -3.33
C CYS A 195 15.45 5.59 -2.72
N TYR A 196 14.32 4.99 -2.40
CA TYR A 196 13.18 5.69 -1.78
C TYR A 196 13.19 5.43 -0.28
N TYR A 197 13.20 6.51 0.52
CA TYR A 197 13.38 6.43 1.97
C TYR A 197 12.52 7.45 2.73
N CYS A 198 12.30 7.17 4.01
CA CYS A 198 11.63 8.09 4.91
C CYS A 198 12.47 9.35 5.13
N GLY A 199 11.92 10.51 4.76
CA GLY A 199 12.62 11.78 4.91
C GLY A 199 12.88 12.23 6.36
N ASN A 200 12.34 11.51 7.34
CA ASN A 200 12.49 11.76 8.78
C ASN A 200 13.44 10.75 9.44
N CYS A 201 13.10 9.45 9.47
CA CYS A 201 13.91 8.43 10.14
C CYS A 201 14.90 7.70 9.22
N THR A 202 15.02 8.12 7.96
CA THR A 202 15.95 7.58 6.96
C THR A 202 15.80 6.09 6.62
N SER A 203 14.77 5.41 7.13
CA SER A 203 14.48 4.02 6.76
C SER A 203 14.24 3.92 5.25
N HIS A 204 15.06 3.13 4.57
CA HIS A 204 14.87 2.84 3.15
C HIS A 204 13.67 1.93 2.97
N VAL A 205 12.68 2.35 2.19
CA VAL A 205 11.42 1.60 1.99
C VAL A 205 11.58 0.61 0.84
N TYR A 206 11.97 1.12 -0.32
CA TYR A 206 12.23 0.32 -1.51
C TYR A 206 13.25 1.02 -2.41
N HIS A 207 13.89 0.24 -3.28
CA HIS A 207 14.77 0.74 -4.31
C HIS A 207 14.20 0.37 -5.69
N HIS A 208 14.45 1.20 -6.69
CA HIS A 208 14.07 0.95 -8.09
C HIS A 208 15.29 1.14 -8.97
N GLN A 209 15.56 0.19 -9.85
CA GLN A 209 16.71 0.24 -10.75
C GLN A 209 16.25 0.48 -12.17
N ASP A 210 16.87 1.41 -12.89
CA ASP A 210 16.57 1.63 -14.31
C ASP A 210 16.94 0.41 -15.19
N ALA A 211 17.69 -0.55 -14.63
CA ALA A 211 17.96 -1.85 -15.24
C ALA A 211 16.76 -2.81 -15.19
N MET A 212 15.83 -2.61 -14.25
CA MET A 212 14.63 -3.43 -14.02
C MET A 212 13.40 -2.50 -13.89
N PRO A 213 12.96 -1.85 -14.98
CA PRO A 213 12.00 -0.77 -14.92
C PRO A 213 10.64 -1.16 -14.30
N ASP A 214 10.22 -2.40 -14.47
CA ASP A 214 8.91 -2.90 -14.01
C ASP A 214 8.95 -3.54 -12.61
N LYS A 215 10.12 -3.57 -11.94
CA LYS A 215 10.29 -4.22 -10.64
C LYS A 215 10.90 -3.27 -9.60
N VAL A 216 10.50 -3.47 -8.36
CA VAL A 216 11.05 -2.75 -7.20
C VAL A 216 11.66 -3.73 -6.20
N ILE A 217 12.59 -3.24 -5.40
CA ILE A 217 13.30 -3.99 -4.38
C ILE A 217 12.84 -3.48 -3.02
N VAL A 218 11.92 -4.18 -2.37
CA VAL A 218 11.35 -3.78 -1.08
C VAL A 218 12.24 -4.24 0.07
N ARG A 219 12.43 -3.39 1.10
CA ARG A 219 13.11 -3.79 2.34
C ARG A 219 12.14 -4.59 3.22
N THR A 220 12.37 -5.90 3.30
CA THR A 220 11.43 -6.84 3.95
C THR A 220 11.43 -6.76 5.48
N LEU A 221 12.52 -6.33 6.11
CA LEU A 221 12.56 -6.13 7.57
C LEU A 221 11.63 -5.02 8.08
N LEU A 222 11.16 -4.14 7.20
CA LEU A 222 10.22 -3.07 7.54
C LEU A 222 8.76 -3.50 7.33
N LEU A 223 8.53 -4.76 6.94
CA LEU A 223 7.21 -5.37 6.84
C LEU A 223 6.85 -6.04 8.18
N ASP A 224 5.56 -6.06 8.51
CA ASP A 224 5.04 -6.78 9.67
C ASP A 224 5.40 -8.28 9.54
N GLY A 225 6.01 -8.84 10.57
CA GLY A 225 6.53 -10.22 10.59
C GLY A 225 7.83 -10.41 9.80
N GLY A 226 8.45 -9.34 9.31
CA GLY A 226 9.72 -9.38 8.57
C GLY A 226 10.87 -9.99 9.39
N ASP A 227 10.85 -9.86 10.71
CA ASP A 227 11.82 -10.45 11.64
C ASP A 227 11.76 -11.99 11.72
N ALA A 228 10.62 -12.59 11.39
CA ALA A 228 10.42 -14.03 11.36
C ALA A 228 10.62 -14.64 9.95
N MET A 229 10.81 -13.83 8.91
CA MET A 229 11.02 -14.33 7.55
C MET A 229 12.40 -15.00 7.43
N PRO A 230 12.49 -16.21 6.84
CA PRO A 230 13.77 -16.86 6.63
C PRO A 230 14.58 -16.15 5.53
N ALA A 231 15.90 -16.18 5.64
CA ALA A 231 16.78 -15.87 4.52
C ALA A 231 16.93 -17.11 3.62
N THR A 232 16.62 -16.97 2.34
CA THR A 232 16.58 -18.10 1.39
C THR A 232 17.41 -17.86 0.14
N GLY A 233 17.84 -16.62 -0.10
CA GLY A 233 18.69 -16.25 -1.21
C GLY A 233 19.68 -15.16 -0.84
N GLU A 234 20.74 -15.05 -1.63
CA GLU A 234 21.75 -14.02 -1.46
C GLU A 234 22.26 -13.49 -2.79
N ILE A 235 22.60 -12.20 -2.80
CA ILE A 235 23.21 -11.50 -3.93
C ILE A 235 24.45 -10.72 -3.49
N PHE A 236 25.43 -10.62 -4.39
CA PHE A 236 26.78 -10.11 -4.07
C PHE A 236 27.44 -10.84 -2.90
N ALA A 237 27.25 -12.16 -2.80
CA ALA A 237 27.71 -13.00 -1.68
C ALA A 237 29.23 -12.94 -1.46
N GLU A 238 30.02 -12.58 -2.48
CA GLU A 238 31.44 -12.28 -2.38
C GLU A 238 31.75 -11.11 -1.42
N GLY A 239 30.78 -10.21 -1.20
CA GLY A 239 30.86 -9.09 -0.27
C GLY A 239 30.48 -9.41 1.18
N ARG A 240 30.23 -10.70 1.51
CA ARG A 240 29.95 -11.16 2.87
C ARG A 240 31.10 -10.80 3.81
N LEU A 241 30.74 -10.26 4.98
CA LEU A 241 31.71 -10.02 6.05
C LEU A 241 32.02 -11.35 6.74
N GLY A 242 33.30 -11.72 6.82
CA GLY A 242 33.74 -13.01 7.37
C GLY A 242 33.20 -13.28 8.79
N TRP A 243 33.27 -12.26 9.65
CA TRP A 243 32.84 -12.34 11.04
C TRP A 243 31.34 -12.62 11.23
N VAL A 244 30.48 -12.40 10.22
CA VAL A 244 29.05 -12.70 10.31
C VAL A 244 28.82 -14.22 10.41
N ARG A 245 29.64 -15.01 9.70
CA ARG A 245 29.58 -16.48 9.80
C ARG A 245 30.10 -16.97 11.15
N ASP A 246 31.14 -16.31 11.62
CA ASP A 246 31.85 -16.71 12.84
C ASP A 246 31.13 -16.26 14.12
N LEU A 247 30.14 -15.36 14.01
CA LEU A 247 29.46 -14.73 15.15
C LEU A 247 28.83 -15.75 16.10
N GLN A 248 28.14 -16.77 15.55
CA GLN A 248 27.48 -17.79 16.38
C GLN A 248 28.50 -18.65 17.13
N ASP A 249 29.65 -18.96 16.51
CA ASP A 249 30.69 -19.77 17.13
C ASP A 249 31.54 -18.97 18.12
N GLY A 250 31.80 -17.69 17.82
CA GLY A 250 32.60 -16.79 18.67
C GLY A 250 31.88 -16.27 19.91
N LEU A 251 30.53 -16.31 19.95
CA LEU A 251 29.73 -15.88 21.10
C LEU A 251 29.27 -17.03 22.01
N LYS A 252 29.55 -18.29 21.65
CA LYS A 252 29.31 -19.45 22.53
C LYS A 252 30.06 -19.27 23.85
N GLY A 253 29.32 -19.03 24.94
CA GLY A 253 29.85 -18.89 26.30
C GLY A 253 29.80 -17.48 26.89
N GLN A 254 29.33 -16.48 26.15
CA GLN A 254 29.02 -15.16 26.75
C GLN A 254 27.57 -15.15 27.24
N PRO A 255 27.29 -14.69 28.47
CA PRO A 255 25.90 -14.51 28.92
C PRO A 255 25.22 -13.56 27.93
N ASN A 256 24.03 -13.94 27.45
CA ASN A 256 23.22 -13.07 26.60
C ASN A 256 23.07 -11.72 27.30
N GLY A 257 23.76 -10.70 26.79
CA GLY A 257 23.65 -9.35 27.32
C GLY A 257 22.24 -8.84 27.07
N THR A 258 21.42 -8.79 28.10
CA THR A 258 20.28 -7.88 28.15
C THR A 258 20.84 -6.47 28.29
N MET A 259 20.60 -5.64 27.28
CA MET A 259 20.72 -4.17 27.40
C MET A 259 19.66 -3.63 28.35
#